data_AF-A0A9P0H1I7-F1
#
_entry.id   AF-A0A9P0H1I7-F1
#
_cell.length_a   1.000
_cell.length_b   1.000
_cell.length_c   1.000
_cell.angle_alpha   90.00
_cell.angle_beta   90.00
_cell.angle_gamma   90.00
#
_symmetry.space_group_name_H-M   'P 1'
#
loop_
_entity.id
_entity.type
_entity.pdbx_description
1 polymer ?
#
loop_
_entity_poly.entity_id
_entity_poly.type
_entity_poly.pdbx_seq_one_letter_code
_entity_poly.pdbx_strand_id
1 'polypeptide(L)' 'MVTGAGSKQEENTSLSFQNTCDEALAGCKTEPTCKTALAAVMQYCSPSSCRKDQCMHSLQNFYRSVDHKWSLEIAFCLCK' A
#
# COMPACT_ATOMS: atom_id res chain seq x y z
N MET A 1 35.10 -14.88 30.46
CA MET A 1 33.87 -15.46 29.89
C MET A 1 32.98 -14.31 29.43
N VAL A 2 32.91 -14.06 28.12
CA VAL A 2 31.69 -13.68 27.37
C VAL A 2 31.98 -14.13 25.94
N THR A 3 31.43 -15.27 25.57
CA THR A 3 31.34 -15.78 24.20
C THR A 3 30.07 -15.21 23.57
N GLY A 4 30.17 -14.70 22.35
CA GLY A 4 29.02 -14.21 21.60
C GLY A 4 29.36 -14.05 20.12
N ALA A 5 29.63 -15.18 19.46
CA ALA A 5 29.70 -15.27 18.01
C ALA A 5 28.27 -15.22 17.44
N GLY A 6 27.94 -14.18 16.68
CA GLY A 6 26.73 -14.09 15.87
C GLY A 6 27.08 -14.27 14.41
N SER A 7 26.92 -15.50 13.92
CA SER A 7 27.22 -15.95 12.56
C SER A 7 26.26 -15.36 11.53
N LYS A 8 26.80 -15.14 10.32
CA LYS A 8 26.08 -14.89 9.07
C LYS A 8 24.88 -15.83 8.87
N GLN A 9 23.74 -15.28 8.47
CA GLN A 9 22.70 -15.99 7.71
C GLN A 9 22.24 -15.08 6.57
N GLU A 10 22.92 -15.21 5.42
CA GLU A 10 22.26 -15.01 4.12
C GLU A 10 21.30 -16.19 3.96
N GLU A 11 20.10 -16.05 4.49
CA GLU A 11 19.03 -17.01 4.25
C GLU A 11 18.58 -16.81 2.80
N ASN A 12 18.85 -17.81 1.97
CA ASN A 12 18.17 -18.01 0.69
C ASN A 12 16.71 -18.37 1.01
N THR A 13 15.96 -17.43 1.58
CA THR A 13 14.51 -17.52 1.64
C THR A 13 14.10 -17.39 0.19
N SER A 14 13.69 -18.49 -0.43
CA SER A 14 12.77 -18.45 -1.56
C SER A 14 11.68 -17.46 -1.16
N LEU A 15 11.80 -16.20 -1.62
CA LEU A 15 10.85 -15.14 -1.34
C LEU A 15 9.57 -15.59 -2.02
N SER A 16 8.74 -16.32 -1.27
CA SER A 16 7.42 -16.71 -1.70
C SER A 16 6.70 -15.40 -1.99
N PHE A 17 6.56 -15.08 -3.28
CA PHE A 17 5.93 -13.86 -3.75
C PHE A 17 4.46 -13.91 -3.34
N GLN A 18 4.16 -13.39 -2.14
CA GLN A 18 2.80 -13.23 -1.65
C GLN A 18 2.25 -11.92 -2.20
N ASN A 19 1.02 -11.95 -2.71
CA ASN A 19 0.35 -10.74 -3.16
C ASN A 19 0.08 -9.85 -1.94
N THR A 20 0.81 -8.75 -1.81
CA THR A 20 0.62 -7.81 -0.71
C THR A 20 -0.40 -6.73 -1.05
N CYS A 21 -0.79 -6.58 -2.32
CA CYS A 21 -1.76 -5.57 -2.75
C CYS A 21 -3.17 -5.85 -2.20
N ASP A 22 -3.59 -7.12 -2.21
CA ASP A 22 -4.90 -7.51 -1.69
C ASP A 22 -4.98 -7.26 -0.17
N GLU A 23 -3.92 -7.59 0.56
CA GLU A 23 -3.85 -7.39 2.02
C GLU A 23 -3.83 -5.90 2.39
N ALA A 24 -2.97 -5.12 1.75
CA ALA A 24 -2.89 -3.67 1.97
C ALA A 24 -4.23 -2.98 1.66
N LEU A 25 -4.88 -3.37 0.57
CA LEU A 25 -6.18 -2.84 0.17
C LEU A 25 -7.28 -3.24 1.15
N ALA A 26 -7.29 -4.48 1.63
CA ALA A 26 -8.24 -4.95 2.63
C ALA A 26 -8.08 -4.18 3.95
N GLY A 27 -6.83 -4.02 4.43
CA GLY A 27 -6.52 -3.24 5.62
C GLY A 27 -6.97 -1.79 5.51
N CYS A 28 -6.66 -1.11 4.40
CA CYS A 28 -7.12 0.26 4.14
C CYS A 28 -8.65 0.39 4.17
N LYS A 29 -9.39 -0.59 3.63
CA LYS A 29 -10.87 -0.56 3.65
C LYS A 29 -11.48 -0.67 5.04
N THR A 30 -10.73 -1.16 6.03
CA THR A 30 -11.18 -1.21 7.44
C THR A 30 -10.96 0.10 8.18
N GLU A 31 -10.06 0.97 7.70
CA GLU A 31 -9.79 2.27 8.30
C GLU A 31 -10.68 3.36 7.63
N PRO A 32 -11.50 4.10 8.40
CA PRO A 32 -12.48 5.04 7.84
C PRO A 32 -11.89 6.12 6.92
N THR A 33 -10.72 6.67 7.26
CA THR A 33 -10.06 7.76 6.53
C THR A 33 -9.55 7.25 5.17
N CYS A 34 -8.86 6.11 5.18
CA CYS A 34 -8.32 5.43 4.02
C CYS A 34 -9.44 4.98 3.10
N LYS A 35 -10.49 4.35 3.64
CA LYS A 35 -11.68 3.96 2.88
C LYS A 35 -12.31 5.15 2.16
N THR A 36 -12.50 6.28 2.85
CA THR A 36 -13.14 7.48 2.28
C THR A 36 -12.27 8.10 1.20
N ALA A 37 -10.98 8.28 1.45
CA ALA A 37 -10.04 8.84 0.49
C ALA A 37 -9.89 7.94 -0.75
N LEU A 38 -9.79 6.62 -0.56
CA LEU A 38 -9.69 5.64 -1.64
C LEU A 38 -10.95 5.60 -2.50
N ALA A 39 -12.14 5.73 -1.90
CA ALA A 39 -13.40 5.76 -2.65
C ALA A 39 -13.43 6.94 -3.65
N ALA A 40 -12.94 8.11 -3.25
CA ALA A 40 -12.83 9.25 -4.16
C ALA A 40 -11.85 8.94 -5.31
N VAL A 41 -10.67 8.39 -5.02
CA VAL A 41 -9.71 7.99 -6.07
C VAL A 41 -10.37 7.03 -7.07
N MET A 42 -11.05 5.99 -6.60
CA MET A 42 -11.74 5.03 -7.48
C MET A 42 -12.86 5.67 -8.31
N GLN A 43 -13.58 6.65 -7.75
CA GLN A 43 -14.65 7.34 -8.44
C GLN A 43 -14.14 8.24 -9.59
N TYR A 44 -13.00 8.91 -9.40
CA TYR A 44 -12.50 9.90 -10.36
C TYR A 44 -11.45 9.33 -11.32
N CYS A 45 -10.74 8.27 -10.93
CA CYS A 45 -9.65 7.65 -11.69
C CYS A 45 -10.07 6.37 -12.44
N SER A 46 -11.36 6.04 -12.48
CA SER A 46 -11.85 4.87 -13.24
C SER A 46 -11.43 4.95 -14.71
N PRO A 47 -10.91 3.86 -15.33
CA PRO A 47 -10.53 3.84 -16.74
C PRO A 47 -11.66 4.21 -17.70
N SER A 48 -12.91 3.90 -17.33
CA SER A 48 -14.10 4.17 -18.16
C SER A 48 -14.60 5.62 -18.08
N SER A 49 -14.18 6.38 -17.07
CA SER A 49 -14.76 7.69 -16.76
C SER A 49 -13.77 8.62 -16.05
N CYS A 50 -12.50 8.56 -16.46
CA CYS A 50 -11.42 9.31 -15.82
C CYS A 50 -11.65 10.83 -15.94
N ARG A 51 -11.80 11.48 -14.79
CA ARG A 51 -11.88 12.94 -14.67
C ARG A 51 -10.53 13.43 -14.16
N LYS A 52 -9.59 13.64 -15.08
CA LYS A 52 -8.16 13.87 -14.81
C LYS A 52 -7.87 14.80 -13.63
N ASP A 53 -8.44 16.00 -13.62
CA ASP A 53 -8.14 16.99 -12.57
C ASP A 53 -8.66 16.55 -11.20
N GLN A 54 -9.86 15.97 -11.16
CA GLN A 54 -10.47 15.45 -9.94
C GLN A 54 -9.72 14.19 -9.46
N CYS A 55 -9.31 13.32 -10.38
CA CYS A 55 -8.50 12.14 -10.10
C CYS A 55 -7.16 12.53 -9.45
N MET A 56 -6.43 13.48 -10.06
CA MET A 56 -5.16 13.94 -9.50
C MET A 56 -5.34 14.62 -8.14
N HIS A 57 -6.41 15.39 -7.95
CA HIS A 57 -6.71 16.00 -6.66
C HIS A 57 -7.02 14.94 -5.60
N SER A 58 -7.85 13.94 -5.91
CA SER A 58 -8.17 12.84 -5.01
C SER A 58 -6.96 11.98 -4.69
N LEU A 59 -6.08 11.70 -5.65
CA LEU A 59 -4.82 10.99 -5.44
C LEU A 59 -3.90 11.76 -4.49
N GLN A 60 -3.73 13.06 -4.72
CA GLN A 60 -2.92 13.89 -3.81
C GLN A 60 -3.51 13.93 -2.40
N ASN A 61 -4.83 14.04 -2.29
CA ASN A 61 -5.50 14.01 -0.99
C ASN A 61 -5.29 12.66 -0.28
N PHE A 62 -5.39 11.54 -1.00
CA PHE A 62 -5.12 10.20 -0.46
C PHE A 62 -3.73 10.13 0.19
N TYR A 63 -2.67 10.51 -0.52
CA TYR A 63 -1.31 10.47 0.02
C TYR A 63 -1.01 11.50 1.12
N ARG A 64 -1.80 12.57 1.26
CA ARG A 64 -1.63 13.59 2.30
C ARG A 64 -2.41 13.30 3.58
N SER A 65 -3.55 12.62 3.47
CA SER A 65 -4.52 12.44 4.57
C SER A 65 -4.52 11.05 5.17
N VAL A 66 -4.16 10.03 4.38
CA VAL A 66 -4.10 8.64 4.84
C VAL A 66 -2.79 8.41 5.55
N ASP A 67 -2.82 7.62 6.63
CA ASP A 67 -1.63 7.20 7.35
C ASP A 67 -0.56 6.61 6.39
N HIS A 68 0.70 6.95 6.65
CA HIS A 68 1.82 6.51 5.82
C HIS A 68 1.90 4.99 5.69
N LYS A 69 1.49 4.22 6.71
CA LYS A 69 1.40 2.77 6.64
C LYS A 69 0.54 2.34 5.46
N TRP A 70 -0.71 2.78 5.38
CA TRP A 70 -1.63 2.30 4.33
C TRP A 70 -1.32 2.89 2.96
N SER A 71 -0.93 4.17 2.90
CA SER A 71 -0.65 4.82 1.62
C SER A 71 0.61 4.27 0.95
N LEU A 72 1.65 3.94 1.71
CA LEU A 72 2.88 3.33 1.17
C LEU A 72 2.69 1.84 0.86
N GLU A 73 2.06 1.08 1.75
CA GLU A 73 1.78 -0.34 1.50
C GLU A 73 0.97 -0.52 0.21
N ILE A 74 -0.03 0.33 -0.05
CA ILE A 74 -0.78 0.29 -1.31
C ILE A 74 0.08 0.72 -2.52
N ALA A 75 0.92 1.75 -2.37
CA ALA A 75 1.71 2.28 -3.50
C ALA A 75 2.83 1.34 -3.94
N PHE A 76 3.39 0.58 -3.01
CA PHE A 76 4.55 -0.29 -3.22
C PHE A 76 4.23 -1.77 -3.07
N CYS A 77 2.96 -2.13 -3.03
CA CYS A 77 2.55 -3.52 -2.93
C CYS A 77 3.05 -4.35 -4.13
N LEU A 78 3.19 -5.65 -3.90
CA LEU A 78 3.69 -6.61 -4.86
C LEU A 78 2.54 -7.51 -5.30
N CYS A 79 2.40 -7.68 -6.62
CA CYS A 79 1.57 -8.72 -7.23
C CYS A 79 2.48 -9.85 -7.74
N LYS A 80 1.91 -11.04 -7.94
CA LYS A 80 2.59 -12.18 -8.59
C LYS A 80 2.57 -12.06 -10.11
#